data_AF-A0A382RUZ4-F1
#
_entry.id   AF-A0A382RUZ4-F1
#
_cell.length_a   1.000
_cell.length_b   1.000
_cell.length_c   1.000
_cell.angle_alpha   90.00
_cell.angle_beta   90.00
_cell.angle_gamma   90.00
#
_symmetry.space_group_name_H-M   'P 1'
#
loop_
_entity.id
_entity.type
_entity.pdbx_description
1 polymer ?
#
loop_
_entity_poly.entity_id
_entity_poly.type
_entity_poly.pdbx_seq_one_letter_code
_entity_poly.pdbx_strand_id
1 'polypeptide(L)'
;ILDRYPYYNLRESEQKKDKFNNASLGVLDFLNRSILDLLKELCTTAETNGLNVSIDIENQIEFTEIESNTRLPRNVAEDQVKDEEEHVIEICEKIKHISRLMNDSKISQLQNRNELKLAVLKKYNEKRARMHKNLIHNIQSDFDTHIKNTRIEARYQDLKILRGYVSMPLHLLEISLWLAHFYERHEDEIRPGENRTRISMIVNKDVLLDKIINFGFYYSQYFINEGNILAGEILKCFTKIVKVELPVPKPLGFHARPSTLISIIGRQFEDLELSVIVDGEKFNAKSVMSLLQVGGIIADKGYQTIIFEGDKRVINDL
;
A
#
# COMPACT_ATOMS: atom_id res chain seq x y z
N ILE A 1 -17.17 1.56 4.77
CA ILE A 1 -16.50 0.74 3.73
C ILE A 1 -17.51 0.18 2.74
N LEU A 2 -18.50 -0.59 3.21
CA LEU A 2 -19.55 -1.17 2.36
C LEU A 2 -20.24 -0.15 1.45
N ASP A 3 -20.61 1.03 1.97
CA ASP A 3 -21.26 2.08 1.16
C ASP A 3 -20.34 2.73 0.15
N ARG A 4 -19.03 2.78 0.44
CA ARG A 4 -18.03 3.40 -0.45
C ARG A 4 -17.55 2.45 -1.54
N TYR A 5 -17.59 1.13 -1.29
CA TYR A 5 -17.05 0.11 -2.18
C TYR A 5 -17.59 0.20 -3.62
N PRO A 6 -18.91 0.36 -3.88
CA PRO A 6 -19.44 0.48 -5.24
C PRO A 6 -18.89 1.68 -6.01
N TYR A 7 -18.53 2.77 -5.32
CA TYR A 7 -18.04 4.00 -5.95
C TYR A 7 -16.58 3.94 -6.39
N TYR A 8 -15.83 2.91 -5.97
CA TYR A 8 -14.43 2.72 -6.36
C TYR A 8 -14.25 2.01 -7.70
N ASN A 9 -15.32 1.44 -8.29
CA ASN A 9 -15.30 0.78 -9.61
C ASN A 9 -14.15 -0.22 -9.78
N LEU A 10 -13.88 -1.00 -8.72
CA LEU A 10 -12.79 -1.97 -8.69
C LEU A 10 -13.08 -3.15 -9.62
N ARG A 11 -12.03 -3.85 -10.04
CA ARG A 11 -12.10 -4.92 -11.08
C ARG A 11 -12.33 -6.32 -10.50
N GLU A 12 -12.77 -6.44 -9.24
CA GLU A 12 -13.00 -7.74 -8.63
C GLU A 12 -14.16 -8.50 -9.29
N SER A 13 -14.04 -9.83 -9.36
CA SER A 13 -15.17 -10.69 -9.70
C SER A 13 -16.25 -10.63 -8.61
N GLU A 14 -17.51 -10.86 -8.99
CA GLU A 14 -18.64 -10.88 -8.05
C GLU A 14 -18.39 -11.84 -6.88
N GLN A 15 -17.78 -13.01 -7.12
CA GLN A 15 -17.43 -13.95 -6.05
C GLN A 15 -16.45 -13.36 -5.02
N LYS A 16 -15.42 -12.63 -5.46
CA LYS A 16 -14.43 -11.99 -4.56
C LYS A 16 -15.08 -10.85 -3.78
N LYS A 17 -15.90 -10.05 -4.46
CA LYS A 17 -16.70 -8.98 -3.87
C LYS A 17 -17.65 -9.50 -2.80
N ASP A 18 -18.40 -10.56 -3.06
CA ASP A 18 -19.30 -11.18 -2.08
C ASP A 18 -18.53 -11.70 -0.86
N LYS A 19 -17.37 -12.34 -1.08
CA LYS A 19 -16.50 -12.79 0.01
C LYS A 19 -16.03 -11.61 0.88
N PHE A 20 -15.64 -10.50 0.25
CA PHE A 20 -15.23 -9.28 0.96
C PHE A 20 -16.39 -8.63 1.71
N ASN A 21 -17.58 -8.56 1.11
CA ASN A 21 -18.78 -7.99 1.73
C ASN A 21 -19.22 -8.81 2.95
N ASN A 22 -19.25 -10.14 2.82
CA ASN A 22 -19.57 -11.03 3.94
C ASN A 22 -18.55 -10.90 5.08
N ALA A 23 -17.26 -10.79 4.77
CA ALA A 23 -16.24 -10.55 5.78
C ALA A 23 -16.40 -9.18 6.46
N SER A 24 -16.76 -8.14 5.70
CA SER A 24 -17.02 -6.79 6.20
C SER A 24 -18.24 -6.75 7.13
N LEU A 25 -19.33 -7.43 6.77
CA LEU A 25 -20.52 -7.56 7.61
C LEU A 25 -20.20 -8.32 8.91
N GLY A 26 -19.39 -9.37 8.83
CA GLY A 26 -18.94 -10.11 10.02
C GLY A 26 -18.09 -9.25 10.97
N VAL A 27 -17.28 -8.34 10.45
CA VAL A 27 -16.51 -7.38 11.28
C VAL A 27 -17.44 -6.33 11.90
N LEU A 28 -18.41 -5.83 11.13
CA LEU A 28 -19.39 -4.86 11.62
C LEU A 28 -20.23 -5.43 12.77
N ASP A 29 -20.76 -6.65 12.60
CA ASP A 29 -21.50 -7.37 13.65
C ASP A 29 -20.63 -7.59 14.89
N PHE A 30 -19.38 -8.03 14.72
CA PHE A 30 -18.44 -8.18 15.83
C PHE A 30 -18.18 -6.86 16.58
N LEU A 31 -17.96 -5.75 15.86
CA LEU A 31 -17.73 -4.43 16.45
C LEU A 31 -18.95 -3.94 17.21
N ASN A 32 -20.14 -4.02 16.59
CA ASN A 32 -21.38 -3.56 17.22
C ASN A 32 -21.68 -4.35 18.49
N ARG A 33 -21.55 -5.68 18.46
CA ARG A 33 -21.72 -6.52 19.66
C ARG A 33 -20.72 -6.15 20.75
N SER A 34 -19.44 -6.03 20.39
CA SER A 34 -18.37 -5.68 21.33
C SER A 34 -18.63 -4.33 22.00
N ILE A 35 -19.05 -3.31 21.23
CA ILE A 35 -19.37 -1.98 21.76
C ILE A 35 -20.58 -2.03 22.69
N LEU A 36 -21.65 -2.73 22.29
CA LEU A 36 -22.86 -2.88 23.11
C LEU A 36 -22.57 -3.62 24.43
N ASP A 37 -21.76 -4.67 24.39
CA ASP A 37 -21.44 -5.44 25.59
C ASP A 37 -20.50 -4.66 26.53
N LEU A 38 -19.55 -3.89 25.97
CA LEU A 38 -18.75 -2.95 26.75
C LEU A 38 -19.60 -1.84 27.39
N LEU A 39 -20.61 -1.31 26.67
CA LEU A 39 -21.54 -0.32 27.20
C LEU A 39 -22.36 -0.90 28.37
N LYS A 40 -22.89 -2.12 28.22
CA LYS A 40 -23.65 -2.78 29.30
C LYS A 40 -22.81 -2.97 30.56
N GLU A 41 -21.56 -3.42 30.43
CA GLU A 41 -20.65 -3.55 31.57
C GLU A 41 -20.35 -2.19 32.21
N LEU A 42 -20.16 -1.15 31.40
CA LEU A 42 -19.93 0.21 31.89
C LEU A 42 -21.13 0.72 32.70
N CYS A 43 -22.36 0.53 32.21
CA CYS A 43 -23.58 0.90 32.93
C CYS A 43 -23.70 0.13 34.25
N THR A 44 -23.50 -1.19 34.22
CA THR A 44 -23.55 -2.04 35.42
C THR A 44 -22.53 -1.60 36.47
N THR A 45 -21.31 -1.27 36.02
CA THR A 45 -20.24 -0.77 36.89
C THR A 45 -20.58 0.61 37.45
N ALA A 46 -21.17 1.50 36.66
CA ALA A 46 -21.58 2.82 37.10
C ALA A 46 -22.68 2.75 38.19
N GLU A 47 -23.71 1.93 37.98
CA GLU A 47 -24.77 1.67 38.96
C GLU A 47 -24.22 1.10 40.27
N THR A 48 -23.29 0.15 40.17
CA THR A 48 -22.61 -0.44 41.35
C THR A 48 -21.84 0.61 42.16
N ASN A 49 -21.32 1.66 41.50
CA ASN A 49 -20.64 2.78 42.14
C ASN A 49 -21.60 3.91 42.57
N GLY A 50 -22.92 3.69 42.50
CA GLY A 50 -23.94 4.65 42.93
C GLY A 50 -24.23 5.76 41.92
N LEU A 51 -23.78 5.63 40.66
CA LEU A 51 -24.15 6.55 39.59
C LEU A 51 -25.50 6.13 39.00
N ASN A 52 -26.42 7.09 38.84
CA ASN A 52 -27.69 6.84 38.17
C ASN A 52 -27.49 7.00 36.66
N VAL A 53 -27.57 5.89 35.93
CA VAL A 53 -27.41 5.89 34.47
C VAL A 53 -28.79 5.84 33.83
N SER A 54 -29.14 6.88 33.08
CA SER A 54 -30.32 6.89 32.21
C SER A 54 -29.85 6.98 30.77
N ILE A 55 -30.17 5.96 29.96
CA ILE A 55 -29.88 5.96 28.53
C ILE A 55 -31.14 6.49 27.83
N ASP A 56 -31.07 7.72 27.36
CA ASP A 56 -32.12 8.31 26.54
C ASP A 56 -31.99 7.81 25.09
N ILE A 57 -32.91 6.95 24.66
CA ILE A 57 -32.95 6.36 23.32
C ILE A 57 -33.56 7.36 22.30
N GLU A 58 -34.28 8.37 22.78
CA GLU A 58 -34.97 9.35 21.93
C GLU A 58 -34.07 10.52 21.52
N ASN A 59 -32.98 10.78 22.26
CA ASN A 59 -31.96 11.74 21.87
C ASN A 59 -31.07 11.18 20.75
N GLN A 60 -31.56 11.21 19.52
CA GLN A 60 -30.70 11.12 18.35
C GLN A 60 -29.88 12.42 18.25
N ILE A 61 -28.64 12.37 18.72
CA ILE A 61 -27.68 13.43 18.43
C ILE A 61 -27.38 13.33 16.93
N GLU A 62 -28.10 14.13 16.13
CA GLU A 62 -27.75 14.34 14.73
C GLU A 62 -26.39 15.04 14.68
N PHE A 63 -25.35 14.28 14.36
CA PHE A 63 -24.08 14.86 13.94
C PHE A 63 -24.27 15.45 12.55
N THR A 64 -24.69 16.71 12.47
CA THR A 64 -24.51 17.50 11.24
C THR A 64 -23.02 17.63 11.00
N GLU A 65 -22.49 16.94 10.00
CA GLU A 65 -21.18 17.23 9.46
C GLU A 65 -21.15 18.73 9.12
N ILE A 66 -20.19 19.47 9.68
CA ILE A 66 -19.98 20.87 9.27
C ILE A 66 -19.50 20.81 7.83
N GLU A 67 -20.40 21.06 6.87
CA GLU A 67 -20.02 21.23 5.47
C GLU A 67 -19.08 22.43 5.34
N SER A 68 -17.79 22.14 5.28
CA SER A 68 -16.77 23.11 4.87
C SER A 68 -16.92 23.40 3.37
N ASN A 69 -17.91 24.23 3.01
CA ASN A 69 -18.12 24.71 1.64
C ASN A 69 -17.11 25.79 1.20
N THR A 70 -16.18 26.19 2.08
CA THR A 70 -15.13 27.15 1.76
C THR A 70 -13.89 26.44 1.22
N ARG A 71 -13.77 26.41 -0.11
CA ARG A 71 -12.53 26.02 -0.78
C ARG A 71 -11.53 27.18 -0.63
N LEU A 72 -10.40 26.94 0.02
CA LEU A 72 -9.34 27.96 0.11
C LEU A 72 -8.85 28.34 -1.30
N PRO A 73 -8.51 29.62 -1.53
CA PRO A 73 -7.88 30.02 -2.78
C PRO A 73 -6.59 29.23 -2.99
N ARG A 74 -6.38 28.75 -4.22
CA ARG A 74 -5.19 27.99 -4.60
C ARG A 74 -3.97 28.92 -4.55
N ASN A 75 -3.24 28.89 -3.45
CA ASN A 75 -2.10 29.78 -3.16
C ASN A 75 -0.79 29.02 -2.89
N VAL A 76 -0.72 27.75 -3.30
CA VAL A 76 0.53 26.98 -3.30
C VAL A 76 1.40 27.54 -4.42
N ALA A 77 2.59 28.04 -4.06
CA ALA A 77 3.60 28.43 -5.03
C ALA A 77 3.89 27.22 -5.94
N GLU A 78 3.80 27.42 -7.25
CA GLU A 78 4.14 26.40 -8.24
C GLU A 78 5.63 26.10 -8.14
N ASP A 79 6.00 25.14 -7.29
CA ASP A 79 7.25 24.42 -7.45
C ASP A 79 7.27 23.85 -8.87
N GLN A 80 8.44 23.90 -9.52
CA GLN A 80 8.65 23.55 -10.93
C GLN A 80 7.72 22.39 -11.36
N VAL A 81 6.77 22.71 -12.23
CA VAL A 81 5.73 21.79 -12.68
C VAL A 81 6.41 20.59 -13.33
N LYS A 82 6.58 19.51 -12.57
CA LYS A 82 6.78 18.18 -13.13
C LYS A 82 5.59 17.89 -14.04
N ASP A 83 5.84 17.24 -15.16
CA ASP A 83 4.80 16.86 -16.12
C ASP A 83 3.69 16.03 -15.41
N GLU A 84 2.42 16.17 -15.80
CA GLU A 84 1.31 15.39 -15.22
C GLU A 84 1.60 13.87 -15.35
N GLU A 85 2.27 13.47 -16.43
CA GLU A 85 2.73 12.10 -16.66
C GLU A 85 3.75 11.62 -15.62
N GLU A 86 4.65 12.50 -15.16
CA GLU A 86 5.68 12.14 -14.18
C GLU A 86 5.06 11.83 -12.81
N HIS A 87 4.04 12.59 -12.41
CA HIS A 87 3.31 12.34 -11.17
C HIS A 87 2.56 11.00 -11.20
N VAL A 88 1.97 10.64 -12.37
CA VAL A 88 1.34 9.32 -12.57
C VAL A 88 2.36 8.19 -12.40
N ILE A 89 3.54 8.34 -13.00
CA ILE A 89 4.62 7.36 -12.88
C ILE A 89 5.04 7.21 -11.42
N GLU A 90 5.30 8.33 -10.74
CA GLU A 90 5.75 8.34 -9.34
C GLU A 90 4.76 7.64 -8.41
N ILE A 91 3.46 7.90 -8.58
CA ILE A 91 2.40 7.24 -7.81
C ILE A 91 2.34 5.75 -8.10
N CYS A 92 2.43 5.35 -9.37
CA CYS A 92 2.45 3.94 -9.73
C CYS A 92 3.64 3.23 -9.07
N GLU A 93 4.85 3.81 -9.13
CA GLU A 93 6.06 3.27 -8.49
C GLU A 93 5.93 3.17 -6.97
N LYS A 94 5.35 4.17 -6.31
CA LYS A 94 5.03 4.13 -4.88
C LYS A 94 4.09 2.97 -4.54
N ILE A 95 3.06 2.71 -5.35
CA ILE A 95 2.15 1.56 -5.16
C ILE A 95 2.93 0.25 -5.26
N LYS A 96 3.80 0.09 -6.27
CA LYS A 96 4.64 -1.12 -6.41
C LYS A 96 5.53 -1.33 -5.18
N HIS A 97 6.15 -0.25 -4.70
CA HIS A 97 7.01 -0.29 -3.52
C HIS A 97 6.25 -0.73 -2.26
N ILE A 98 5.09 -0.15 -1.97
CA ILE A 98 4.28 -0.54 -0.81
C ILE A 98 3.78 -1.98 -0.94
N SER A 99 3.33 -2.39 -2.12
CA SER A 99 2.91 -3.78 -2.38
C SER A 99 4.03 -4.76 -2.02
N ARG A 100 5.27 -4.53 -2.46
CA ARG A 100 6.43 -5.34 -2.08
C ARG A 100 6.66 -5.34 -0.57
N LEU A 101 6.64 -4.17 0.07
CA LEU A 101 6.85 -4.02 1.51
C LEU A 101 5.80 -4.78 2.34
N MET A 102 4.52 -4.74 1.93
CA MET A 102 3.46 -5.51 2.59
C MET A 102 3.64 -7.02 2.36
N ASN A 103 4.06 -7.44 1.16
CA ASN A 103 4.34 -8.85 0.83
C ASN A 103 5.53 -9.42 1.62
N ASP A 104 6.55 -8.61 1.90
CA ASP A 104 7.72 -9.01 2.71
C ASP A 104 7.37 -9.40 4.15
N SER A 105 6.21 -8.96 4.65
CA SER A 105 5.71 -9.36 5.97
C SER A 105 5.41 -10.87 6.06
N LYS A 106 5.22 -11.55 4.91
CA LYS A 106 4.93 -13.00 4.83
C LYS A 106 3.83 -13.43 5.81
N ILE A 107 2.74 -12.67 5.80
CA ILE A 107 1.52 -12.95 6.55
C ILE A 107 0.49 -13.38 5.51
N SER A 108 0.02 -14.62 5.62
CA SER A 108 -1.10 -15.16 4.84
C SER A 108 -2.36 -15.19 5.70
N GLN A 109 -3.50 -15.63 5.14
CA GLN A 109 -4.65 -15.94 5.99
C GLN A 109 -4.27 -17.05 6.97
N LEU A 110 -4.55 -16.83 8.26
CA LEU A 110 -4.20 -17.75 9.35
C LEU A 110 -5.48 -18.26 10.00
N GLN A 111 -5.60 -19.57 10.16
CA GLN A 111 -6.74 -20.19 10.87
C GLN A 111 -6.39 -20.52 12.33
N ASN A 112 -5.10 -20.65 12.65
CA ASN A 112 -4.65 -21.05 13.98
C ASN A 112 -4.52 -19.84 14.91
N ARG A 113 -5.18 -19.93 16.07
CA ARG A 113 -5.15 -18.90 17.14
C ARG A 113 -3.74 -18.49 17.55
N ASN A 114 -2.84 -19.46 17.74
CA ASN A 114 -1.47 -19.18 18.19
C ASN A 114 -0.67 -18.45 17.10
N GLU A 115 -0.91 -18.79 15.84
CA GLU A 115 -0.29 -18.11 14.70
C GLU A 115 -0.82 -16.69 14.55
N LEU A 116 -2.12 -16.46 14.74
CA LEU A 116 -2.74 -15.12 14.75
C LEU A 116 -2.13 -14.23 15.84
N LYS A 117 -2.00 -14.75 17.08
CA LYS A 117 -1.36 -14.03 18.18
C LYS A 117 0.10 -13.68 17.83
N LEU A 118 0.87 -14.65 17.32
CA LEU A 118 2.27 -14.42 16.93
C LEU A 118 2.40 -13.42 15.76
N ALA A 119 1.48 -13.46 14.80
CA ALA A 119 1.45 -12.55 13.67
C ALA A 119 1.23 -11.10 14.13
N VAL A 120 0.24 -10.85 14.99
CA VAL A 120 -0.01 -9.50 15.53
C VAL A 120 1.17 -9.02 16.38
N LEU A 121 1.66 -9.84 17.32
CA LEU A 121 2.74 -9.42 18.23
C LEU A 121 4.08 -9.17 17.53
N LYS A 122 4.46 -10.02 16.56
CA LYS A 122 5.81 -9.99 15.95
C LYS A 122 5.86 -9.34 14.59
N LYS A 123 4.80 -9.42 13.79
CA LYS A 123 4.82 -9.02 12.37
C LYS A 123 3.93 -7.82 12.07
N TYR A 124 2.77 -7.71 12.72
CA TYR A 124 1.76 -6.71 12.39
C TYR A 124 1.11 -6.11 13.64
N ASN A 125 1.92 -5.37 14.39
CA ASN A 125 1.49 -4.60 15.55
C ASN A 125 0.94 -3.22 15.15
N GLU A 126 0.42 -2.46 16.10
CA GLU A 126 -0.13 -1.11 15.94
C GLU A 126 0.86 -0.19 15.21
N LYS A 127 2.15 -0.26 15.56
CA LYS A 127 3.20 0.53 14.91
C LYS A 127 3.32 0.20 13.42
N ARG A 128 3.25 -1.09 13.04
CA ARG A 128 3.27 -1.54 11.64
C ARG A 128 1.99 -1.17 10.90
N ALA A 129 0.83 -1.33 11.52
CA ALA A 129 -0.45 -0.88 10.95
C ALA A 129 -0.41 0.63 10.63
N ARG A 130 0.06 1.44 11.58
CA ARG A 130 0.25 2.90 11.41
C ARG A 130 1.23 3.22 10.28
N MET A 131 2.37 2.52 10.21
CA MET A 131 3.35 2.70 9.14
C MET A 131 2.71 2.48 7.76
N HIS A 132 2.05 1.33 7.55
CA HIS A 132 1.39 1.05 6.27
C HIS A 132 0.30 2.06 5.95
N LYS A 133 -0.52 2.45 6.94
CA LYS A 133 -1.57 3.45 6.76
C LYS A 133 -0.99 4.77 6.25
N ASN A 134 0.07 5.25 6.89
CA ASN A 134 0.70 6.52 6.52
C ASN A 134 1.31 6.46 5.10
N LEU A 135 1.94 5.34 4.73
CA LEU A 135 2.48 5.17 3.37
C LEU A 135 1.37 5.23 2.31
N ILE A 136 0.25 4.54 2.53
CA ILE A 136 -0.88 4.54 1.59
C ILE A 136 -1.59 5.90 1.57
N HIS A 137 -1.73 6.55 2.73
CA HIS A 137 -2.29 7.89 2.83
C HIS A 137 -1.47 8.91 2.02
N ASN A 138 -0.14 8.80 2.04
CA ASN A 138 0.72 9.66 1.23
C ASN A 138 0.43 9.48 -0.27
N ILE A 139 0.30 8.23 -0.75
CA ILE A 139 -0.09 7.98 -2.15
C ILE A 139 -1.44 8.61 -2.47
N GLN A 140 -2.44 8.46 -1.60
CA GLN A 140 -3.76 9.05 -1.83
C GLN A 140 -3.70 10.59 -1.87
N SER A 141 -2.89 11.18 -0.99
CA SER A 141 -2.69 12.64 -0.93
C SER A 141 -2.00 13.16 -2.18
N ASP A 142 -0.95 12.48 -2.65
CA ASP A 142 -0.25 12.82 -3.88
C ASP A 142 -1.20 12.70 -5.09
N PHE A 143 -2.00 11.62 -5.14
CA PHE A 143 -2.99 11.43 -6.20
C PHE A 143 -4.03 12.56 -6.20
N ASP A 144 -4.61 12.87 -5.04
CA ASP A 144 -5.65 13.89 -4.92
C ASP A 144 -5.12 15.30 -5.20
N THR A 145 -3.83 15.53 -5.01
CA THR A 145 -3.16 16.82 -5.26
C THR A 145 -2.76 17.00 -6.71
N HIS A 146 -2.17 15.97 -7.33
CA HIS A 146 -1.50 16.09 -8.63
C HIS A 146 -2.24 15.44 -9.80
N ILE A 147 -3.14 14.48 -9.56
CA ILE A 147 -3.83 13.72 -10.62
C ILE A 147 -5.33 13.98 -10.63
N LYS A 148 -5.98 14.07 -9.47
CA LYS A 148 -7.44 14.20 -9.42
C LYS A 148 -7.93 15.50 -10.07
N ASN A 149 -8.98 15.39 -10.89
CA ASN A 149 -9.57 16.47 -11.68
C ASN A 149 -8.61 17.11 -12.71
N THR A 150 -7.60 16.39 -13.18
CA THR A 150 -6.70 16.84 -14.24
C THR A 150 -7.09 16.27 -15.61
N ARG A 151 -6.42 16.75 -16.67
CA ARG A 151 -6.63 16.23 -18.03
C ARG A 151 -6.13 14.80 -18.17
N ILE A 152 -5.04 14.44 -17.48
CA ILE A 152 -4.52 13.07 -17.51
C ILE A 152 -5.52 12.06 -16.89
N GLU A 153 -6.21 12.40 -15.79
CA GLU A 153 -7.25 11.53 -15.22
C GLU A 153 -8.46 11.38 -16.15
N ALA A 154 -8.85 12.46 -16.85
CA ALA A 154 -9.91 12.40 -17.84
C ALA A 154 -9.54 11.53 -19.06
N ARG A 155 -8.26 11.55 -19.46
CA ARG A 155 -7.73 10.76 -20.57
C ARG A 155 -7.59 9.28 -20.23
N TYR A 156 -7.12 8.96 -19.02
CA TYR A 156 -6.87 7.59 -18.56
C TYR A 156 -7.86 7.22 -17.43
N GLN A 157 -9.02 6.68 -17.79
CA GLN A 157 -10.07 6.33 -16.80
C GLN A 157 -9.59 5.32 -15.74
N ASP A 158 -8.58 4.50 -16.07
CA ASP A 158 -7.94 3.56 -15.14
C ASP A 158 -7.32 4.25 -13.92
N LEU A 159 -6.96 5.54 -14.00
CA LEU A 159 -6.47 6.30 -12.86
C LEU A 159 -7.52 6.42 -11.75
N LYS A 160 -8.82 6.51 -12.10
CA LYS A 160 -9.90 6.53 -11.11
C LYS A 160 -10.03 5.20 -10.37
N ILE A 161 -9.85 4.09 -11.09
CA ILE A 161 -9.86 2.74 -10.54
C ILE A 161 -8.63 2.55 -9.65
N LEU A 162 -7.46 3.01 -10.10
CA LEU A 162 -6.22 2.98 -9.32
C LEU A 162 -6.37 3.72 -7.99
N ARG A 163 -7.01 4.90 -7.99
CA ARG A 163 -7.36 5.64 -6.78
C ARG A 163 -8.23 4.80 -5.83
N GLY A 164 -9.19 4.06 -6.37
CA GLY A 164 -9.99 3.09 -5.60
C GLY A 164 -9.14 2.03 -4.91
N TYR A 165 -8.15 1.48 -5.62
CA TYR A 165 -7.18 0.52 -5.08
C TYR A 165 -6.22 1.11 -4.02
N VAL A 166 -6.08 2.43 -3.95
CA VAL A 166 -5.38 3.12 -2.86
C VAL A 166 -6.31 3.38 -1.67
N SER A 167 -7.55 3.81 -1.94
CA SER A 167 -8.52 4.13 -0.89
C SER A 167 -8.99 2.91 -0.10
N MET A 168 -9.17 1.75 -0.73
CA MET A 168 -9.63 0.55 -0.02
C MET A 168 -8.66 0.08 1.07
N PRO A 169 -7.36 -0.14 0.79
CA PRO A 169 -6.37 -0.40 1.83
C PRO A 169 -6.33 0.68 2.91
N LEU A 170 -6.50 1.97 2.57
CA LEU A 170 -6.48 3.04 3.57
C LEU A 170 -7.57 2.83 4.63
N HIS A 171 -8.83 2.62 4.21
CA HIS A 171 -9.94 2.38 5.15
C HIS A 171 -9.76 1.09 5.96
N LEU A 172 -9.25 0.04 5.33
CA LEU A 172 -9.02 -1.25 6.00
C LEU A 172 -7.89 -1.15 7.04
N LEU A 173 -6.81 -0.44 6.72
CA LEU A 173 -5.70 -0.19 7.63
C LEU A 173 -6.11 0.72 8.79
N GLU A 174 -7.07 1.63 8.59
CA GLU A 174 -7.65 2.41 9.68
C GLU A 174 -8.37 1.53 10.68
N ILE A 175 -9.27 0.66 10.21
CA ILE A 175 -9.92 -0.34 11.08
C ILE A 175 -8.87 -1.21 11.76
N SER A 176 -7.90 -1.71 10.99
CA SER A 176 -6.87 -2.59 11.53
C SER A 176 -6.01 -1.91 12.59
N LEU A 177 -5.73 -0.61 12.44
CA LEU A 177 -5.00 0.19 13.42
C LEU A 177 -5.80 0.32 14.73
N TRP A 178 -7.10 0.62 14.65
CA TRP A 178 -7.96 0.69 15.82
C TRP A 178 -8.05 -0.65 16.55
N LEU A 179 -8.24 -1.75 15.82
CA LEU A 179 -8.29 -3.09 16.39
C LEU A 179 -6.97 -3.50 17.03
N ALA A 180 -5.83 -3.26 16.36
CA ALA A 180 -4.51 -3.54 16.90
C ALA A 180 -4.20 -2.69 18.14
N HIS A 181 -4.58 -1.40 18.12
CA HIS A 181 -4.46 -0.52 19.28
C HIS A 181 -5.28 -1.03 20.47
N PHE A 182 -6.53 -1.42 20.23
CA PHE A 182 -7.38 -1.99 21.26
C PHE A 182 -6.74 -3.24 21.86
N TYR A 183 -6.27 -4.16 21.01
CA TYR A 183 -5.58 -5.37 21.42
C TYR A 183 -4.33 -5.07 22.27
N GLU A 184 -3.45 -4.16 21.84
CA GLU A 184 -2.21 -3.86 22.57
C GLU A 184 -2.45 -3.14 23.89
N ARG A 185 -3.40 -2.20 23.93
CA ARG A 185 -3.67 -1.38 25.13
C ARG A 185 -4.49 -2.10 26.18
N HIS A 186 -5.40 -2.97 25.76
CA HIS A 186 -6.40 -3.56 26.66
C HIS A 186 -6.26 -5.07 26.76
N GLU A 187 -5.48 -5.73 25.89
CA GLU A 187 -5.41 -7.19 25.80
C GLU A 187 -3.98 -7.79 25.77
N ASP A 188 -2.89 -6.99 25.77
CA ASP A 188 -1.49 -7.48 25.75
C ASP A 188 -0.86 -7.62 27.15
N GLU A 189 -0.19 -8.75 27.40
CA GLU A 189 0.29 -9.30 28.70
C GLU A 189 1.28 -8.40 29.46
N ILE A 190 1.64 -7.25 28.89
CA ILE A 190 2.69 -6.36 29.37
C ILE A 190 2.21 -5.44 30.53
N ARG A 191 0.90 -5.20 30.69
CA ARG A 191 0.35 -4.40 31.81
C ARG A 191 -0.69 -5.18 32.63
N PRO A 192 -0.43 -5.47 33.92
CA PRO A 192 -1.40 -6.15 34.80
C PRO A 192 -2.48 -5.20 35.34
N GLY A 193 -3.74 -5.62 35.39
CA GLY A 193 -4.86 -4.90 36.03
C GLY A 193 -6.21 -5.62 35.91
N GLU A 194 -7.07 -5.50 36.94
CA GLU A 194 -8.39 -6.18 37.02
C GLU A 194 -9.36 -5.82 35.88
N ASN A 195 -9.31 -4.56 35.41
CA ASN A 195 -10.15 -4.06 34.32
C ASN A 195 -9.92 -4.83 33.01
N ARG A 196 -8.71 -5.34 32.79
CA ARG A 196 -8.37 -6.11 31.59
C ARG A 196 -8.99 -7.50 31.59
N THR A 197 -8.99 -8.18 32.73
CA THR A 197 -9.66 -9.47 32.85
C THR A 197 -11.15 -9.34 32.49
N ARG A 198 -11.81 -8.26 32.92
CA ARG A 198 -13.20 -7.98 32.55
C ARG A 198 -13.36 -7.69 31.05
N ILE A 199 -12.52 -6.83 30.47
CA ILE A 199 -12.59 -6.50 29.02
C ILE A 199 -12.36 -7.77 28.17
N SER A 200 -11.39 -8.62 28.52
CA SER A 200 -11.09 -9.85 27.81
C SER A 200 -12.20 -10.91 27.87
N MET A 201 -13.08 -10.83 28.88
CA MET A 201 -14.28 -11.67 28.99
C MET A 201 -15.43 -11.16 28.11
N ILE A 202 -15.43 -9.86 27.79
CA ILE A 202 -16.47 -9.20 27.02
C ILE A 202 -16.15 -9.25 25.52
N VAL A 203 -14.91 -8.95 25.15
CA VAL A 203 -14.48 -8.92 23.75
C VAL A 203 -13.68 -10.17 23.42
N ASN A 204 -14.20 -10.99 22.49
CA ASN A 204 -13.53 -12.22 22.10
C ASN A 204 -12.18 -11.94 21.39
N LYS A 205 -11.08 -12.21 22.11
CA LYS A 205 -9.70 -12.03 21.64
C LYS A 205 -9.38 -12.74 20.33
N ASP A 206 -9.93 -13.92 20.11
CA ASP A 206 -9.56 -14.73 18.95
C ASP A 206 -10.22 -14.19 17.70
N VAL A 207 -11.48 -13.76 17.84
CA VAL A 207 -12.20 -13.06 16.78
C VAL A 207 -11.55 -11.70 16.50
N LEU A 208 -11.11 -10.98 17.52
CA LEU A 208 -10.37 -9.73 17.35
C LEU A 208 -9.08 -9.90 16.55
N LEU A 209 -8.24 -10.87 16.94
CA LEU A 209 -6.99 -11.19 16.24
C LEU A 209 -7.24 -11.65 14.80
N ASP A 210 -8.28 -12.46 14.58
CA ASP A 210 -8.76 -12.84 13.25
C ASP A 210 -9.13 -11.60 12.42
N LYS A 211 -9.88 -10.64 12.99
CA LYS A 211 -10.27 -9.42 12.25
C LYS A 211 -9.07 -8.51 11.95
N ILE A 212 -8.08 -8.43 12.82
CA ILE A 212 -6.85 -7.67 12.56
C ILE A 212 -6.11 -8.26 11.35
N ILE A 213 -5.87 -9.57 11.35
CA ILE A 213 -5.02 -10.22 10.34
C ILE A 213 -5.80 -10.55 9.06
N ASN A 214 -6.86 -11.34 9.18
CA ASN A 214 -7.57 -11.93 8.04
C ASN A 214 -8.53 -10.96 7.36
N PHE A 215 -8.98 -9.93 8.07
CA PHE A 215 -9.76 -8.85 7.47
C PHE A 215 -8.91 -7.60 7.21
N GLY A 216 -8.40 -6.97 8.26
CA GLY A 216 -7.66 -5.70 8.17
C GLY A 216 -6.43 -5.80 7.29
N PHE A 217 -5.44 -6.60 7.67
CA PHE A 217 -4.19 -6.71 6.92
C PHE A 217 -4.37 -7.42 5.58
N TYR A 218 -4.99 -8.61 5.57
CA TYR A 218 -5.08 -9.44 4.37
C TYR A 218 -5.81 -8.74 3.22
N TYR A 219 -6.98 -8.12 3.46
CA TYR A 219 -7.66 -7.41 2.38
C TYR A 219 -6.92 -6.12 1.97
N SER A 220 -6.25 -5.44 2.91
CA SER A 220 -5.39 -4.30 2.54
C SER A 220 -4.27 -4.72 1.59
N GLN A 221 -3.62 -5.85 1.90
CA GLN A 221 -2.58 -6.45 1.07
C GLN A 221 -3.15 -6.92 -0.28
N TYR A 222 -4.35 -7.51 -0.28
CA TYR A 222 -5.03 -7.91 -1.51
C TYR A 222 -5.27 -6.71 -2.43
N PHE A 223 -5.92 -5.65 -1.95
CA PHE A 223 -6.26 -4.49 -2.78
C PHE A 223 -5.02 -3.72 -3.25
N ILE A 224 -3.97 -3.58 -2.44
CA ILE A 224 -2.74 -2.94 -2.91
C ILE A 224 -2.02 -3.78 -3.98
N ASN A 225 -2.13 -5.12 -3.91
CA ASN A 225 -1.55 -6.01 -4.92
C ASN A 225 -2.32 -5.93 -6.25
N GLU A 226 -3.66 -5.89 -6.22
CA GLU A 226 -4.46 -5.63 -7.43
C GLU A 226 -4.17 -4.23 -7.99
N GLY A 227 -3.99 -3.23 -7.11
CA GLY A 227 -3.52 -1.90 -7.49
C GLY A 227 -2.13 -1.89 -8.13
N ASN A 228 -1.20 -2.73 -7.67
CA ASN A 228 0.14 -2.90 -8.26
C ASN A 228 0.07 -3.50 -9.67
N ILE A 229 -0.84 -4.45 -9.92
CA ILE A 229 -1.07 -4.99 -11.27
C ILE A 229 -1.54 -3.88 -12.20
N LEU A 230 -2.55 -3.11 -11.77
CA LEU A 230 -3.07 -1.98 -12.54
C LEU A 230 -2.02 -0.88 -12.75
N ALA A 231 -1.21 -0.57 -11.73
CA ALA A 231 -0.10 0.36 -11.86
C ALA A 231 0.90 -0.10 -12.94
N GLY A 232 1.19 -1.40 -13.03
CA GLY A 232 2.00 -1.98 -14.10
C GLY A 232 1.39 -1.80 -15.49
N GLU A 233 0.07 -1.94 -15.62
CA GLU A 233 -0.65 -1.69 -16.89
C GLU A 233 -0.57 -0.21 -17.29
N ILE A 234 -0.83 0.70 -16.35
CA ILE A 234 -0.77 2.15 -16.57
C ILE A 234 0.64 2.59 -16.95
N LEU A 235 1.67 2.10 -16.26
CA LEU A 235 3.07 2.46 -16.53
C LEU A 235 3.50 2.13 -17.97
N LYS A 236 2.92 1.08 -18.60
CA LYS A 236 3.20 0.74 -19.99
C LYS A 236 2.74 1.82 -20.97
N CYS A 237 1.67 2.56 -20.65
CA CYS A 237 1.19 3.67 -21.46
C CYS A 237 2.14 4.88 -21.45
N PHE A 238 3.01 4.97 -20.45
CA PHE A 238 3.98 6.05 -20.27
C PHE A 238 5.42 5.63 -20.59
N THR A 239 5.61 4.41 -21.11
CA THR A 239 6.94 3.91 -21.48
C THR A 239 7.49 4.66 -22.69
N LYS A 240 8.66 5.28 -22.53
CA LYS A 240 9.36 6.01 -23.61
C LYS A 240 10.73 5.37 -23.83
N ILE A 241 10.85 4.52 -24.86
CA ILE A 241 12.13 3.88 -25.19
C ILE A 241 13.08 4.89 -25.82
N VAL A 242 14.29 5.01 -25.28
CA VAL A 242 15.35 5.89 -25.77
C VAL A 242 16.64 5.09 -25.97
N LYS A 243 17.51 5.61 -26.85
CA LYS A 243 18.88 5.14 -27.06
C LYS A 243 19.85 6.21 -26.58
N VAL A 244 20.76 5.86 -25.69
CA VAL A 244 21.77 6.77 -25.16
C VAL A 244 23.13 6.12 -25.25
N GLU A 245 24.10 6.88 -25.75
CA GLU A 245 25.50 6.48 -25.78
C GLU A 245 26.17 6.88 -24.45
N LEU A 246 26.66 5.89 -23.70
CA LEU A 246 27.30 6.07 -22.39
C LEU A 246 28.76 5.60 -22.43
N PRO A 247 29.66 6.24 -21.65
CA PRO A 247 31.05 5.83 -21.58
C PRO A 247 31.21 4.47 -20.90
N VAL A 248 32.20 3.71 -21.36
CA VAL A 248 32.60 2.44 -20.72
C VAL A 248 33.25 2.74 -19.36
N PRO A 249 32.85 2.04 -18.27
CA PRO A 249 33.42 2.27 -16.93
C PRO A 249 34.94 2.14 -16.91
N LYS A 250 35.64 3.08 -16.28
CA LYS A 250 37.10 3.05 -16.14
C LYS A 250 37.53 2.52 -14.76
N PRO A 251 38.68 1.84 -14.63
CA PRO A 251 39.65 1.54 -15.71
C PRO A 251 39.42 0.20 -16.43
N LEU A 252 38.58 -0.70 -15.89
CA LEU A 252 38.51 -2.10 -16.32
C LEU A 252 37.25 -2.46 -17.13
N GLY A 253 36.42 -1.50 -17.53
CA GLY A 253 35.18 -1.76 -18.26
C GLY A 253 34.11 -2.46 -17.41
N PHE A 254 33.27 -3.26 -18.06
CA PHE A 254 32.15 -4.00 -17.44
C PHE A 254 32.62 -5.26 -16.70
N HIS A 255 33.46 -5.08 -15.68
CA HIS A 255 33.77 -6.13 -14.72
C HIS A 255 32.64 -6.28 -13.68
N ALA A 256 32.77 -7.24 -12.76
CA ALA A 256 31.69 -7.64 -11.85
C ALA A 256 30.99 -6.48 -11.12
N ARG A 257 31.71 -5.43 -10.69
CA ARG A 257 31.15 -4.33 -9.90
C ARG A 257 30.24 -3.39 -10.72
N PRO A 258 30.71 -2.72 -11.81
CA PRO A 258 29.83 -1.92 -12.67
C PRO A 258 28.66 -2.74 -13.22
N SER A 259 28.92 -3.99 -13.65
CA SER A 259 27.88 -4.89 -14.15
C SER A 259 26.80 -5.20 -13.11
N THR A 260 27.21 -5.39 -11.85
CA THR A 260 26.24 -5.60 -10.74
C THR A 260 25.42 -4.35 -10.46
N LEU A 261 26.04 -3.16 -10.45
CA LEU A 261 25.32 -1.91 -10.18
C LEU A 261 24.25 -1.64 -11.25
N ILE A 262 24.62 -1.74 -12.53
CA ILE A 262 23.68 -1.56 -13.65
C ILE A 262 22.57 -2.61 -13.61
N SER A 263 22.93 -3.87 -13.31
CA SER A 263 21.94 -4.93 -13.14
C SER A 263 21.00 -4.66 -11.96
N ILE A 264 21.46 -4.06 -10.87
CA ILE A 264 20.60 -3.70 -9.72
C ILE A 264 19.64 -2.59 -10.13
N ILE A 265 20.13 -1.53 -10.78
CA ILE A 265 19.31 -0.41 -11.29
C ILE A 265 18.23 -0.96 -12.23
N GLY A 266 18.61 -1.71 -13.27
CA GLY A 266 17.66 -2.27 -14.22
C GLY A 266 16.64 -3.23 -13.60
N ARG A 267 16.99 -3.94 -12.52
CA ARG A 267 16.08 -4.84 -11.80
C ARG A 267 15.09 -4.12 -10.88
N GLN A 268 15.36 -2.87 -10.48
CA GLN A 268 14.37 -2.07 -9.75
C GLN A 268 13.11 -1.84 -10.59
N PHE A 269 13.29 -1.73 -11.91
CA PHE A 269 12.25 -1.59 -12.92
C PHE A 269 11.89 -2.93 -13.58
N GLU A 270 11.34 -3.89 -12.82
CA GLU A 270 11.08 -5.27 -13.26
C GLU A 270 10.45 -5.39 -14.67
N ASP A 271 9.46 -4.56 -14.98
CA ASP A 271 8.65 -4.65 -16.22
C ASP A 271 9.20 -3.84 -17.41
N LEU A 272 10.25 -3.04 -17.23
CA LEU A 272 10.79 -2.18 -18.30
C LEU A 272 12.01 -2.82 -18.96
N GLU A 273 12.11 -2.76 -20.29
CA GLU A 273 13.31 -3.26 -20.97
C GLU A 273 14.53 -2.35 -20.70
N LEU A 274 15.68 -2.99 -20.46
CA LEU A 274 16.98 -2.34 -20.48
C LEU A 274 17.97 -3.27 -21.16
N SER A 275 18.64 -2.77 -22.20
CA SER A 275 19.59 -3.54 -22.98
C SER A 275 20.79 -2.70 -23.40
N VAL A 276 21.89 -3.38 -23.64
CA VAL A 276 23.09 -2.81 -24.27
C VAL A 276 23.15 -3.30 -25.71
N ILE A 277 23.45 -2.41 -26.64
CA ILE A 277 23.67 -2.73 -28.05
C ILE A 277 25.17 -2.65 -28.32
N VAL A 278 25.76 -3.77 -28.73
CA VAL A 278 27.16 -3.85 -29.17
C VAL A 278 27.17 -4.55 -30.53
N ASP A 279 27.76 -3.91 -31.54
CA ASP A 279 27.83 -4.45 -32.91
C ASP A 279 26.48 -4.86 -33.54
N GLY A 280 25.38 -4.24 -33.12
CA GLY A 280 24.04 -4.57 -33.58
C GLY A 280 23.38 -5.75 -32.84
N GLU A 281 24.08 -6.39 -31.91
CA GLU A 281 23.51 -7.39 -31.00
C GLU A 281 23.00 -6.74 -29.71
N LYS A 282 21.83 -7.19 -29.22
CA LYS A 282 21.16 -6.68 -28.02
C LYS A 282 21.39 -7.62 -26.84
N PHE A 283 21.98 -7.11 -25.78
CA PHE A 283 22.30 -7.84 -24.54
C PHE A 283 21.43 -7.34 -23.39
N ASN A 284 20.87 -8.24 -22.58
CA ASN A 284 20.03 -7.87 -21.44
C ASN A 284 20.88 -7.25 -20.31
N ALA A 285 20.69 -5.95 -20.06
CA ALA A 285 21.44 -5.22 -19.03
C ALA A 285 21.01 -5.55 -17.59
N LYS A 286 19.90 -6.27 -17.39
CA LYS A 286 19.48 -6.79 -16.07
C LYS A 286 20.19 -8.09 -15.69
N SER A 287 21.00 -8.64 -16.59
CA SER A 287 21.79 -9.85 -16.38
C SER A 287 23.25 -9.47 -16.21
N VAL A 288 23.79 -9.70 -15.00
CA VAL A 288 25.22 -9.50 -14.73
C VAL A 288 26.08 -10.32 -15.69
N MET A 289 25.67 -11.55 -16.03
CA MET A 289 26.40 -12.40 -16.97
C MET A 289 26.42 -11.81 -18.38
N SER A 290 25.30 -11.25 -18.85
CA SER A 290 25.23 -10.60 -20.16
C SER A 290 26.12 -9.35 -20.21
N LEU A 291 26.17 -8.57 -19.13
CA LEU A 291 27.06 -7.40 -19.03
C LEU A 291 28.55 -7.80 -18.95
N LEU A 292 28.88 -8.91 -18.30
CA LEU A 292 30.25 -9.45 -18.30
C LEU A 292 30.69 -9.89 -19.71
N GLN A 293 29.79 -10.52 -20.47
CA GLN A 293 30.02 -10.87 -21.88
C GLN A 293 30.26 -9.61 -22.73
N VAL A 294 29.42 -8.60 -22.57
CA VAL A 294 29.59 -7.26 -23.18
C VAL A 294 30.97 -6.68 -22.83
N GLY A 295 31.41 -6.81 -21.58
CA GLY A 295 32.74 -6.37 -21.13
C GLY A 295 33.90 -7.00 -21.90
N GLY A 296 33.80 -8.30 -22.21
CA GLY A 296 34.79 -8.99 -23.04
C GLY A 296 34.85 -8.43 -24.46
N ILE A 297 33.68 -8.30 -25.11
CA ILE A 297 33.58 -7.79 -26.49
C ILE A 297 34.14 -6.37 -26.60
N ILE A 298 33.80 -5.50 -25.65
CA ILE A 298 34.26 -4.11 -25.59
C ILE A 298 35.78 -4.04 -25.41
N ALA A 299 36.35 -4.90 -24.55
CA ALA A 299 37.79 -4.92 -24.29
C ALA A 299 38.58 -5.37 -25.53
N ASP A 300 38.10 -6.40 -26.23
CA ASP A 300 38.73 -6.90 -27.47
C ASP A 300 38.72 -5.86 -28.59
N LYS A 301 37.65 -5.06 -28.68
CA LYS A 301 37.48 -4.03 -29.74
C LYS A 301 37.96 -2.64 -29.36
N GLY A 302 38.29 -2.40 -28.09
CA GLY A 302 38.77 -1.11 -27.60
C GLY A 302 37.72 0.00 -27.53
N TYR A 303 36.43 -0.34 -27.43
CA TYR A 303 35.36 0.67 -27.38
C TYR A 303 35.43 1.53 -26.12
N GLN A 304 35.23 2.83 -26.30
CA GLN A 304 35.21 3.82 -25.21
C GLN A 304 33.79 4.19 -24.78
N THR A 305 32.81 3.96 -25.64
CA THR A 305 31.39 4.23 -25.44
C THR A 305 30.56 3.07 -25.97
N ILE A 306 29.37 2.90 -25.42
CA ILE A 306 28.39 1.90 -25.87
C ILE A 306 26.97 2.44 -25.79
N ILE A 307 26.07 1.84 -26.55
CA ILE A 307 24.68 2.27 -26.63
C ILE A 307 23.83 1.46 -25.65
N PHE A 308 23.15 2.15 -24.76
CA PHE A 308 22.05 1.60 -23.97
C PHE A 308 20.73 1.91 -24.67
N GLU A 309 19.84 0.92 -24.72
CA GLU A 309 18.45 1.07 -25.16
C GLU A 309 17.54 0.62 -24.02
N GLY A 310 16.60 1.47 -23.64
CA GLY A 310 15.65 1.16 -22.59
C GLY A 310 14.66 2.28 -22.35
N ASP A 311 13.75 2.07 -21.41
CA ASP A 311 12.86 3.14 -20.99
C ASP A 311 13.65 4.33 -20.41
N LYS A 312 13.24 5.55 -20.76
CA LYS A 312 13.88 6.81 -20.38
C LYS A 312 14.16 6.90 -18.88
N ARG A 313 13.27 6.40 -18.02
CA ARG A 313 13.46 6.41 -16.55
C ARG A 313 14.65 5.57 -16.14
N VAL A 314 14.74 4.35 -16.66
CA VAL A 314 15.84 3.44 -16.37
C VAL A 314 17.16 4.01 -16.89
N ILE A 315 17.12 4.62 -18.08
CA ILE A 315 18.29 5.24 -18.71
C ILE A 315 18.79 6.45 -17.93
N ASN A 316 17.89 7.26 -17.35
CA ASN A 316 18.27 8.41 -16.52
C ASN A 316 18.98 8.00 -15.22
N ASP A 317 18.75 6.78 -14.72
CA ASP A 317 19.37 6.26 -13.50
C ASP A 317 20.75 5.61 -13.73
N LEU A 318 21.18 5.43 -14.99
CA LEU A 318 22.49 4.86 -15.35
C LEU A 318 23.61 5.89 -15.34
#